data_AF-A0A959B1E6-F1
#
_entry.id   AF-A0A959B1E6-F1
#
_cell.length_a   1.000
_cell.length_b   1.000
_cell.length_c   1.000
_cell.angle_alpha   90.00
_cell.angle_beta   90.00
_cell.angle_gamma   90.00
#
_symmetry.space_group_name_H-M   'P 1'
#
loop_
_entity.id
_entity.type
_entity.pdbx_description
1 polymer ?
#
loop_
_entity_poly.entity_id
_entity_poly.type
_entity_poly.pdbx_seq_one_letter_code
_entity_poly.pdbx_strand_id
1 'polypeptide(L)'
;MSSPTSPAIRFAKGTTNDFYHTLRRRANAYFEENQISRHANAHMVVKTVFMVCLYLVPFILSLTVVESKAVFFGLWLLMGVGIAGIGMAVMHDANHGAYSSKETVNDLIGYLLNLVGGCASYWKVQHNVLHHTYTNIQGHDEDISRVKIMRFSPHAPKMKMHRYQHYYAWPLYGFMTLLWVTTKEFSQLFEFREKGLLHGKFRFRKMLLEVVLTKILYFAYILVLPMLILPFSPGFILLSFFSMHFVGGLILSLVFQPAHVLEGNDYPLPDEEGRMENHWAIHQLRTTADFGQDNKLLSWYVGGLNFQ
;
A
#
# COMPACT_ATOMS: atom_id res chain seq x y z
N MET A 1 12.48 23.58 20.80
CA MET A 1 12.80 24.35 19.58
C MET A 1 12.00 23.74 18.45
N SER A 2 10.94 24.41 17.99
CA SER A 2 10.23 24.00 16.78
C SER A 2 11.20 24.12 15.62
N SER A 3 11.53 23.01 14.96
CA SER A 3 12.23 23.02 13.68
C SER A 3 11.55 24.03 12.74
N PRO A 4 12.30 24.88 12.01
CA PRO A 4 11.69 25.75 11.01
C PRO A 4 10.86 24.87 10.09
N THR A 5 9.55 25.15 10.00
CA THR A 5 8.66 24.41 9.13
C THR A 5 9.13 24.63 7.71
N SER A 6 9.66 23.60 7.06
CA SER A 6 9.96 23.64 5.64
C SER A 6 8.74 24.20 4.88
N PRO A 7 8.94 25.09 3.90
CA PRO A 7 7.84 25.68 3.17
C PRO A 7 6.97 24.59 2.55
N ALA A 8 5.65 24.81 2.56
CA ALA A 8 4.70 23.83 2.02
C ALA A 8 4.93 23.65 0.51
N ILE A 9 5.02 22.39 0.08
CA ILE A 9 5.28 22.04 -1.32
C ILE A 9 4.11 22.47 -2.21
N ARG A 10 4.42 23.13 -3.33
CA ARG A 10 3.42 23.59 -4.30
C ARG A 10 3.86 23.26 -5.72
N PHE A 11 3.00 22.58 -6.48
CA PHE A 11 3.23 22.32 -7.89
C PHE A 11 2.92 23.55 -8.76
N ALA A 12 3.63 23.67 -9.88
CA ALA A 12 3.42 24.74 -10.85
C ALA A 12 1.97 24.70 -11.40
N LYS A 13 1.33 25.87 -11.49
CA LYS A 13 -0.06 26.04 -11.96
C LYS A 13 -0.17 26.65 -13.39
N GLY A 14 0.96 26.84 -14.08
CA GLY A 14 1.08 27.56 -15.36
C GLY A 14 0.82 26.72 -16.62
N THR A 15 1.37 27.14 -17.77
CA THR A 15 1.21 26.58 -19.14
C THR A 15 1.33 25.05 -19.29
N THR A 16 1.85 24.35 -18.28
CA THR A 16 1.89 22.88 -18.12
C THR A 16 0.54 22.26 -17.73
N ASN A 17 -0.48 23.05 -17.37
CA ASN A 17 -1.83 22.58 -17.09
C ASN A 17 -2.51 21.97 -18.33
N ASP A 18 -2.10 22.39 -19.54
CA ASP A 18 -2.58 21.81 -20.80
C ASP A 18 -2.24 20.31 -20.92
N PHE A 19 -1.11 19.88 -20.37
CA PHE A 19 -0.74 18.47 -20.33
C PHE A 19 -1.77 17.65 -19.55
N TYR A 20 -2.11 18.06 -18.32
CA TYR A 20 -3.07 17.33 -17.48
C TYR A 20 -4.47 17.32 -18.11
N HIS A 21 -4.93 18.46 -18.62
CA HIS A 21 -6.22 18.55 -19.30
C HIS A 21 -6.28 17.68 -20.55
N THR A 22 -5.22 17.69 -21.37
CA THR A 22 -5.11 16.86 -22.57
C THR A 22 -5.05 15.37 -22.23
N LEU A 23 -4.23 14.97 -21.24
CA LEU A 23 -4.14 13.59 -20.75
C LEU A 23 -5.50 13.09 -20.28
N ARG A 24 -6.15 13.84 -19.38
CA ARG A 24 -7.47 13.49 -18.84
C ARG A 24 -8.53 13.41 -19.92
N ARG A 25 -8.54 14.34 -20.88
CA ARG A 25 -9.46 14.33 -22.02
C ARG A 25 -9.26 13.07 -22.86
N ARG A 26 -8.02 12.72 -23.21
CA ARG A 26 -7.72 11.54 -24.04
C ARG A 26 -8.05 10.24 -23.33
N ALA A 27 -7.69 10.11 -22.06
CA ALA A 27 -8.05 8.95 -21.25
C ALA A 27 -9.57 8.78 -21.17
N ASN A 28 -10.30 9.87 -20.93
CA ASN A 28 -11.76 9.85 -20.87
C ASN A 28 -12.40 9.47 -22.20
N ALA A 29 -11.92 10.05 -23.31
CA ALA A 29 -12.40 9.77 -24.66
C ALA A 29 -12.24 8.28 -24.99
N TYR A 30 -11.12 7.66 -24.61
CA TYR A 30 -10.93 6.22 -24.80
C TYR A 30 -12.05 5.38 -24.18
N PHE A 31 -12.47 5.68 -22.95
CA PHE A 31 -13.57 4.95 -22.30
C PHE A 31 -14.92 5.19 -23.00
N GLU A 32 -15.17 6.42 -23.41
CA GLU A 32 -16.43 6.83 -24.05
C GLU A 32 -16.57 6.25 -25.47
N GLU A 33 -15.53 6.37 -26.30
CA GLU A 33 -15.47 5.88 -27.68
C GLU A 33 -15.57 4.35 -27.75
N ASN A 34 -14.96 3.64 -26.79
CA ASN A 34 -15.00 2.18 -26.73
C ASN A 34 -16.20 1.64 -25.92
N GLN A 35 -17.07 2.51 -25.41
CA GLN A 35 -18.25 2.14 -24.60
C GLN A 35 -17.92 1.23 -23.40
N ILE A 36 -16.74 1.45 -22.80
CA ILE A 36 -16.27 0.70 -21.64
C ILE A 36 -16.37 1.55 -20.37
N SER A 37 -16.81 0.92 -19.28
CA SER A 37 -16.88 1.59 -17.98
C SER A 37 -15.48 1.86 -17.43
N ARG A 38 -15.33 2.96 -16.68
CA ARG A 38 -14.14 3.24 -15.84
C ARG A 38 -14.14 2.44 -14.53
N HIS A 39 -15.26 1.79 -14.22
CA HIS A 39 -15.44 1.02 -13.00
C HIS A 39 -15.26 -0.48 -13.22
N ALA A 40 -15.24 -1.23 -12.12
CA ALA A 40 -15.10 -2.68 -12.12
C ALA A 40 -16.10 -3.37 -13.07
N ASN A 41 -15.60 -4.36 -13.80
CA ASN A 41 -16.40 -5.28 -14.61
C ASN A 41 -16.46 -6.67 -13.95
N ALA A 42 -17.06 -7.64 -14.63
CA ALA A 42 -17.16 -9.01 -14.11
C ALA A 42 -15.78 -9.64 -13.81
N HIS A 43 -14.75 -9.36 -14.62
CA HIS A 43 -13.39 -9.87 -14.37
C HIS A 43 -12.80 -9.34 -13.07
N MET A 44 -13.06 -8.07 -12.76
CA MET A 44 -12.63 -7.46 -11.50
C MET A 44 -13.35 -8.08 -10.30
N VAL A 45 -14.65 -8.34 -10.41
CA VAL A 45 -15.41 -9.04 -9.35
C VAL A 45 -14.87 -10.45 -9.11
N VAL A 46 -14.60 -11.21 -10.19
CA VAL A 46 -13.99 -12.55 -10.09
C VAL A 46 -12.62 -12.46 -9.42
N LYS A 47 -11.80 -11.47 -9.78
CA LYS A 47 -10.49 -11.24 -9.14
C LYS A 47 -10.66 -10.96 -7.65
N THR A 48 -11.60 -10.10 -7.26
CA THR A 48 -11.90 -9.80 -5.86
C THR A 48 -12.30 -11.05 -5.08
N VAL A 49 -13.24 -11.83 -5.59
CA VAL A 49 -13.65 -13.10 -4.96
C VAL A 49 -12.45 -14.03 -4.82
N PHE A 50 -11.65 -14.19 -5.88
CA PHE A 50 -10.47 -15.03 -5.85
C PHE A 50 -9.47 -14.59 -4.78
N MET A 51 -9.11 -13.31 -4.71
CA MET A 51 -8.13 -12.81 -3.72
C MET A 51 -8.66 -12.93 -2.28
N VAL A 52 -9.95 -12.70 -2.06
CA VAL A 52 -10.58 -12.89 -0.75
C VAL A 52 -10.59 -14.38 -0.37
N CYS A 53 -10.93 -15.28 -1.30
CA CYS A 53 -10.86 -16.72 -1.08
C CYS A 53 -9.43 -17.20 -0.83
N LEU A 54 -8.44 -16.64 -1.53
CA LEU A 54 -7.02 -16.98 -1.34
C LEU A 54 -6.53 -16.67 0.07
N TYR A 55 -7.20 -15.76 0.78
CA TYR A 55 -6.95 -15.46 2.19
C TYR A 55 -7.86 -16.28 3.13
N LEU A 56 -9.18 -16.24 2.92
CA LEU A 56 -10.15 -16.81 3.86
C LEU A 56 -10.29 -18.33 3.78
N VAL A 57 -10.18 -18.94 2.60
CA VAL A 57 -10.33 -20.40 2.48
C VAL A 57 -9.18 -21.12 3.20
N PRO A 58 -7.89 -20.77 2.99
CA PRO A 58 -6.80 -21.37 3.76
C PRO A 58 -6.96 -21.19 5.26
N PHE A 59 -7.44 -20.02 5.71
CA PHE A 59 -7.70 -19.77 7.13
C PHE A 59 -8.80 -20.69 7.68
N ILE A 60 -9.95 -20.78 7.00
CA ILE A 60 -11.07 -21.63 7.44
C ILE A 60 -10.67 -23.11 7.44
N LEU A 61 -9.97 -23.59 6.41
CA LEU A 61 -9.47 -24.96 6.37
C LEU A 61 -8.49 -25.24 7.53
N SER A 62 -7.60 -24.28 7.82
CA SER A 62 -6.66 -24.37 8.94
C SER A 62 -7.35 -24.46 10.30
N LEU A 63 -8.55 -23.88 10.43
CA LEU A 63 -9.34 -23.93 11.67
C LEU A 63 -10.20 -25.19 11.82
N THR A 64 -10.50 -25.90 10.73
CA THR A 64 -11.58 -26.90 10.71
C THR A 64 -11.11 -28.32 10.43
N VAL A 65 -10.25 -28.51 9.43
CA VAL A 65 -9.95 -29.85 8.88
C VAL A 65 -8.46 -30.18 8.82
N VAL A 66 -7.58 -29.21 9.07
CA VAL A 66 -6.13 -29.38 8.91
C VAL A 66 -5.47 -29.74 10.23
N GLU A 67 -4.97 -30.97 10.31
CA GLU A 67 -4.19 -31.46 11.48
C GLU A 67 -2.68 -31.46 11.22
N SER A 68 -2.26 -31.56 9.96
CA SER A 68 -0.84 -31.59 9.58
C SER A 68 -0.21 -30.21 9.74
N LYS A 69 0.84 -30.10 10.56
CA LYS A 69 1.65 -28.88 10.71
C LYS A 69 2.18 -28.36 9.38
N ALA A 70 2.63 -29.25 8.49
CA ALA A 70 3.16 -28.85 7.19
C ALA A 70 2.07 -28.22 6.31
N VAL A 71 0.88 -28.81 6.27
CA VAL A 71 -0.26 -28.28 5.51
C VAL A 71 -0.73 -26.96 6.12
N PHE A 72 -0.86 -26.88 7.45
CA PHE A 72 -1.21 -25.65 8.16
C PHE A 72 -0.25 -24.51 7.81
N PHE A 73 1.05 -24.77 7.93
CA PHE A 73 2.07 -23.78 7.62
C PHE A 73 2.01 -23.34 6.15
N GLY A 74 1.87 -24.29 5.21
CA GLY A 74 1.72 -24.00 3.78
C GLY A 74 0.50 -23.15 3.45
N LEU A 75 -0.64 -23.42 4.10
CA LEU A 75 -1.85 -22.60 3.96
C LEU A 75 -1.65 -21.17 4.46
N TRP A 76 -0.90 -20.98 5.56
CA TRP A 76 -0.58 -19.64 6.05
C TRP A 76 0.39 -18.88 5.14
N LEU A 77 1.35 -19.57 4.49
CA LEU A 77 2.15 -18.94 3.43
C LEU A 77 1.26 -18.49 2.26
N LEU A 78 0.28 -19.31 1.86
CA LEU A 78 -0.68 -18.98 0.81
C LEU A 78 -1.55 -17.78 1.18
N MET A 79 -1.95 -17.67 2.45
CA MET A 79 -2.63 -16.47 2.96
C MET A 79 -1.77 -15.21 2.77
N GLY A 80 -0.45 -15.29 2.88
CA GLY A 80 0.46 -14.17 2.61
C GLY A 80 0.35 -13.66 1.18
N VAL A 81 0.19 -14.59 0.21
CA VAL A 81 -0.11 -14.25 -1.19
C VAL A 81 -1.49 -13.59 -1.31
N GLY A 82 -2.48 -14.06 -0.54
CA GLY A 82 -3.80 -13.44 -0.43
C GLY A 82 -3.76 -12.01 0.12
N ILE A 83 -3.00 -11.76 1.20
CA ILE A 83 -2.81 -10.42 1.79
C ILE A 83 -2.30 -9.43 0.73
N ALA A 84 -1.24 -9.81 0.02
CA ALA A 84 -0.66 -8.95 -1.01
C ALA A 84 -1.62 -8.73 -2.19
N GLY A 85 -2.33 -9.78 -2.64
CA GLY A 85 -3.32 -9.67 -3.71
C GLY A 85 -4.52 -8.78 -3.35
N ILE A 86 -5.06 -8.91 -2.14
CA ILE A 86 -6.11 -8.02 -1.62
C ILE A 86 -5.59 -6.58 -1.55
N GLY A 87 -4.37 -6.39 -1.03
CA GLY A 87 -3.73 -5.10 -0.88
C GLY A 87 -3.54 -4.36 -2.20
N MET A 88 -3.06 -5.06 -3.23
CA MET A 88 -2.72 -4.47 -4.54
C MET A 88 -3.92 -4.38 -5.48
N ALA A 89 -4.68 -5.46 -5.63
CA ALA A 89 -5.62 -5.59 -6.72
C ALA A 89 -7.07 -5.30 -6.33
N VAL A 90 -7.40 -5.19 -5.04
CA VAL A 90 -8.80 -5.07 -4.60
C VAL A 90 -9.02 -3.81 -3.79
N MET A 91 -8.37 -3.71 -2.63
CA MET A 91 -8.60 -2.61 -1.70
C MET A 91 -7.99 -1.30 -2.23
N HIS A 92 -6.89 -1.36 -2.98
CA HIS A 92 -6.26 -0.21 -3.61
C HIS A 92 -7.25 0.54 -4.52
N ASP A 93 -7.79 -0.15 -5.53
CA ASP A 93 -8.72 0.45 -6.51
C ASP A 93 -10.01 0.95 -5.85
N ALA A 94 -10.52 0.19 -4.87
CA ALA A 94 -11.69 0.60 -4.10
C ALA A 94 -11.42 1.85 -3.25
N ASN A 95 -10.25 1.95 -2.60
CA ASN A 95 -9.86 3.11 -1.81
C ASN A 95 -9.51 4.34 -2.67
N HIS A 96 -9.28 4.17 -3.98
CA HIS A 96 -9.23 5.24 -4.99
C HIS A 96 -10.60 5.59 -5.59
N GLY A 97 -11.66 4.86 -5.25
CA GLY A 97 -13.01 5.06 -5.78
C GLY A 97 -13.21 4.52 -7.21
N ALA A 98 -12.26 3.73 -7.73
CA ALA A 98 -12.32 3.18 -9.07
C ALA A 98 -13.24 1.95 -9.17
N TYR A 99 -13.46 1.22 -8.08
CA TYR A 99 -14.21 -0.04 -8.12
C TYR A 99 -15.67 0.14 -8.56
N SER A 100 -16.37 1.17 -8.08
CA SER A 100 -17.78 1.42 -8.36
C SER A 100 -18.10 2.91 -8.47
N SER A 101 -19.18 3.26 -9.16
CA SER A 101 -19.73 4.62 -9.12
C SER A 101 -20.39 4.96 -7.78
N LYS A 102 -20.71 3.94 -6.96
CA LYS A 102 -21.29 4.11 -5.62
C LYS A 102 -20.19 4.10 -4.56
N GLU A 103 -20.04 5.20 -3.84
CA GLU A 103 -19.06 5.36 -2.76
C GLU A 103 -19.20 4.27 -1.68
N THR A 104 -20.43 3.89 -1.31
CA THR A 104 -20.66 2.83 -0.32
C THR A 104 -20.11 1.47 -0.72
N VAL A 105 -20.09 1.15 -2.02
CA VAL A 105 -19.49 -0.08 -2.54
C VAL A 105 -17.97 0.00 -2.46
N ASN A 106 -17.39 1.15 -2.85
CA ASN A 106 -15.96 1.39 -2.72
C ASN A 106 -15.49 1.29 -1.27
N ASP A 107 -16.24 1.85 -0.32
CA ASP A 107 -15.90 1.75 1.10
C ASP A 107 -15.96 0.31 1.60
N LEU A 108 -17.02 -0.45 1.27
CA LEU A 108 -17.14 -1.85 1.68
C LEU A 108 -15.99 -2.71 1.16
N ILE A 109 -15.64 -2.57 -0.12
CA ILE A 109 -14.52 -3.31 -0.72
C ILE A 109 -13.17 -2.79 -0.20
N GLY A 110 -13.04 -1.49 0.03
CA GLY A 110 -11.85 -0.87 0.61
C GLY A 110 -11.56 -1.36 2.04
N TYR A 111 -12.59 -1.66 2.82
CA TYR A 111 -12.47 -2.25 4.16
C TYR A 111 -11.95 -3.69 4.18
N LEU A 112 -11.76 -4.34 3.01
CA LEU A 112 -10.99 -5.59 2.96
C LEU A 112 -9.54 -5.39 3.42
N LEU A 113 -9.00 -4.15 3.38
CA LEU A 113 -7.74 -3.83 4.03
C LEU A 113 -7.78 -4.09 5.55
N ASN A 114 -8.92 -3.77 6.20
CA ASN A 114 -9.10 -3.98 7.63
C ASN A 114 -9.16 -5.47 7.98
N LEU A 115 -9.74 -6.29 7.10
CA LEU A 115 -9.72 -7.74 7.24
C LEU A 115 -8.27 -8.27 7.33
N VAL A 116 -7.36 -7.78 6.49
CA VAL A 116 -5.95 -8.20 6.45
C VAL A 116 -5.03 -7.38 7.37
N GLY A 117 -5.62 -6.65 8.32
CA GLY A 117 -4.90 -6.00 9.42
C GLY A 117 -4.41 -4.58 9.18
N GLY A 118 -4.63 -3.98 8.01
CA GLY A 118 -4.41 -2.54 7.78
C GLY A 118 -5.63 -1.69 8.17
N CYS A 119 -5.62 -0.38 7.91
CA CYS A 119 -6.79 0.46 8.14
C CYS A 119 -7.08 1.36 6.92
N ALA A 120 -8.26 1.20 6.29
CA ALA A 120 -8.62 1.92 5.06
C ALA A 120 -8.62 3.45 5.20
N SER A 121 -9.15 3.99 6.31
CA SER A 121 -9.20 5.45 6.52
C SER A 121 -7.81 6.05 6.71
N TYR A 122 -6.94 5.35 7.43
CA TYR A 122 -5.52 5.69 7.54
C TYR A 122 -4.82 5.61 6.18
N TRP A 123 -5.04 4.53 5.44
CA TRP A 123 -4.41 4.28 4.15
C TRP A 123 -4.76 5.36 3.13
N LYS A 124 -6.03 5.79 3.08
CA LYS A 124 -6.45 6.91 2.22
C LYS A 124 -5.70 8.21 2.52
N VAL A 125 -5.34 8.49 3.78
CA VAL A 125 -4.51 9.67 4.12
C VAL A 125 -3.05 9.44 3.71
N GLN A 126 -2.46 8.30 4.08
CA GLN A 126 -1.07 8.00 3.77
C GLN A 126 -0.81 7.94 2.26
N HIS A 127 -1.65 7.22 1.54
CA HIS A 127 -1.43 6.94 0.14
C HIS A 127 -1.96 8.06 -0.77
N ASN A 128 -3.24 8.42 -0.65
CA ASN A 128 -3.87 9.36 -1.61
C ASN A 128 -3.48 10.82 -1.34
N VAL A 129 -3.26 11.20 -0.07
CA VAL A 129 -2.94 12.59 0.28
C VAL A 129 -1.43 12.83 0.33
N LEU A 130 -0.64 11.88 0.85
CA LEU A 130 0.81 12.07 0.95
C LEU A 130 1.55 11.47 -0.23
N HIS A 131 1.56 10.15 -0.38
CA HIS A 131 2.38 9.48 -1.39
C HIS A 131 2.06 9.98 -2.80
N HIS A 132 0.78 9.92 -3.24
CA HIS A 132 0.36 10.40 -4.56
C HIS A 132 0.57 11.89 -4.79
N THR A 133 0.72 12.70 -3.74
CA THR A 133 1.02 14.14 -3.92
C THR A 133 2.52 14.37 -4.06
N TYR A 134 3.36 13.61 -3.36
CA TYR A 134 4.78 13.94 -3.17
C TYR A 134 5.75 12.84 -3.61
N THR A 135 5.33 11.89 -4.44
CA THR A 135 6.13 10.76 -4.95
C THR A 135 7.58 11.15 -5.25
N ASN A 136 8.54 10.39 -4.74
CA ASN A 136 9.98 10.60 -4.92
C ASN A 136 10.56 11.93 -4.40
N ILE A 137 9.79 12.76 -3.68
CA ILE A 137 10.33 13.95 -3.01
C ILE A 137 10.90 13.56 -1.64
N GLN A 138 12.23 13.60 -1.51
CA GLN A 138 12.93 13.26 -0.26
C GLN A 138 12.41 14.10 0.92
N GLY A 139 12.05 13.44 2.02
CA GLY A 139 11.51 14.07 3.22
C GLY A 139 9.98 14.29 3.21
N HIS A 140 9.33 14.11 2.06
CA HIS A 140 7.87 14.25 1.91
C HIS A 140 7.20 12.93 1.52
N ASP A 141 7.83 12.15 0.64
CA ASP A 141 7.40 10.78 0.34
C ASP A 141 7.93 9.82 1.39
N GLU A 142 7.01 9.26 2.18
CA GLU A 142 7.36 8.38 3.28
C GLU A 142 7.83 7.00 2.81
N ASP A 143 7.50 6.59 1.59
CA ASP A 143 7.87 5.28 1.07
C ASP A 143 9.37 5.21 0.73
N ILE A 144 10.00 6.36 0.43
CA ILE A 144 11.46 6.47 0.24
C ILE A 144 12.22 7.08 1.44
N SER A 145 11.52 7.77 2.36
CA SER A 145 12.17 8.61 3.39
C SER A 145 12.19 8.04 4.80
N ARG A 146 11.34 7.05 5.13
CA ARG A 146 11.08 6.66 6.54
C ARG A 146 12.18 5.82 7.18
N VAL A 147 12.72 4.84 6.45
CA VAL A 147 13.62 3.83 7.04
C VAL A 147 15.07 4.07 6.64
N LYS A 148 15.86 4.77 7.47
CA LYS A 148 17.27 5.11 7.19
C LYS A 148 18.19 3.92 6.92
N ILE A 149 17.80 2.72 7.39
CA ILE A 149 18.53 1.48 7.13
C ILE A 149 18.57 1.13 5.64
N MET A 150 17.57 1.60 4.88
CA MET A 150 17.50 1.48 3.43
C MET A 150 17.58 2.88 2.82
N ARG A 151 18.21 2.97 1.65
CA ARG A 151 18.33 4.19 0.88
C ARG A 151 17.64 3.99 -0.45
N PHE A 152 16.54 4.70 -0.64
CA PHE A 152 15.69 4.65 -1.84
C PHE A 152 15.71 5.95 -2.64
N SER A 153 16.51 6.94 -2.22
CA SER A 153 16.64 8.22 -2.88
C SER A 153 18.10 8.62 -3.01
N PRO A 154 18.50 9.24 -4.14
CA PRO A 154 19.83 9.81 -4.30
C PRO A 154 20.11 10.93 -3.30
N HIS A 155 19.07 11.61 -2.82
CA HIS A 155 19.16 12.75 -1.90
C HIS A 155 19.24 12.33 -0.43
N ALA A 156 18.98 11.06 -0.12
CA ALA A 156 19.12 10.54 1.23
C ALA A 156 20.61 10.34 1.62
N PRO A 157 21.00 10.62 2.87
CA PRO A 157 22.36 10.40 3.35
C PRO A 157 22.85 8.96 3.11
N LYS A 158 24.05 8.80 2.55
CA LYS A 158 24.65 7.48 2.31
C LYS A 158 25.44 7.00 3.53
N MET A 159 25.02 5.89 4.09
CA MET A 159 25.68 5.19 5.20
C MET A 159 26.55 4.05 4.66
N LYS A 160 27.62 3.69 5.38
CA LYS A 160 28.52 2.60 5.00
C LYS A 160 27.79 1.27 4.76
N MET A 161 26.72 1.00 5.51
CA MET A 161 25.94 -0.21 5.37
C MET A 161 25.19 -0.33 4.04
N HIS A 162 24.83 0.80 3.39
CA HIS A 162 24.04 0.77 2.14
C HIS A 162 24.78 0.06 1.01
N ARG A 163 26.11 -0.11 1.09
CA ARG A 163 26.89 -0.94 0.16
C ARG A 163 26.48 -2.43 0.14
N TYR A 164 25.75 -2.89 1.17
CA TYR A 164 25.26 -4.25 1.32
C TYR A 164 23.73 -4.33 1.25
N GLN A 165 23.05 -3.23 0.89
CA GLN A 165 21.59 -3.15 0.87
C GLN A 165 20.97 -4.20 -0.04
N HIS A 166 21.60 -4.54 -1.16
CA HIS A 166 21.13 -5.60 -2.06
C HIS A 166 21.09 -6.99 -1.41
N TYR A 167 21.78 -7.22 -0.29
CA TYR A 167 21.67 -8.44 0.49
C TYR A 167 20.58 -8.37 1.56
N TYR A 168 20.55 -7.31 2.37
CA TYR A 168 19.63 -7.23 3.51
C TYR A 168 18.25 -6.64 3.16
N ALA A 169 18.06 -6.06 1.97
CA ALA A 169 16.76 -5.53 1.56
C ALA A 169 15.69 -6.63 1.47
N TRP A 170 16.04 -7.82 0.94
CA TRP A 170 15.12 -8.95 0.79
C TRP A 170 14.41 -9.35 2.10
N PRO A 171 15.12 -9.64 3.20
CA PRO A 171 14.45 -9.91 4.47
C PRO A 171 13.72 -8.69 5.04
N LEU A 172 14.23 -7.47 4.86
CA LEU A 172 13.56 -6.25 5.33
C LEU A 172 12.23 -5.97 4.63
N TYR A 173 12.15 -6.25 3.33
CA TYR A 173 10.93 -6.19 2.54
C TYR A 173 9.84 -7.11 3.10
N GLY A 174 10.23 -8.31 3.55
CA GLY A 174 9.31 -9.23 4.22
C GLY A 174 8.64 -8.62 5.47
N PHE A 175 9.31 -7.75 6.20
CA PHE A 175 8.74 -7.14 7.41
C PHE A 175 7.73 -6.01 7.15
N MET A 176 7.49 -5.62 5.89
CA MET A 176 6.64 -4.46 5.60
C MET A 176 5.24 -4.58 6.19
N THR A 177 4.52 -5.68 5.96
CA THR A 177 3.16 -5.85 6.47
C THR A 177 3.13 -6.05 7.98
N LEU A 178 4.16 -6.67 8.58
CA LEU A 178 4.30 -6.76 10.04
C LEU A 178 4.39 -5.38 10.68
N LEU A 179 5.17 -4.47 10.09
CA LEU A 179 5.26 -3.09 10.57
C LEU A 179 3.91 -2.37 10.46
N TRP A 180 3.13 -2.60 9.41
CA TRP A 180 1.80 -2.00 9.24
C TRP A 180 0.80 -2.48 10.29
N VAL A 181 0.75 -3.78 10.56
CA VAL A 181 -0.19 -4.32 11.54
C VAL A 181 0.18 -3.99 12.98
N THR A 182 1.44 -3.61 13.27
CA THR A 182 1.93 -3.36 14.63
C THR A 182 2.19 -1.90 14.97
N THR A 183 3.03 -1.20 14.20
CA THR A 183 3.66 0.06 14.66
C THR A 183 3.49 1.22 13.68
N LYS A 184 3.63 0.98 12.37
CA LYS A 184 3.64 2.03 11.33
C LYS A 184 2.38 2.88 11.41
N GLU A 185 1.20 2.25 11.43
CA GLU A 185 -0.07 2.99 11.41
C GLU A 185 -0.26 3.88 12.64
N PHE A 186 0.11 3.40 13.83
CA PHE A 186 0.05 4.22 15.03
C PHE A 186 1.01 5.40 14.94
N SER A 187 2.30 5.14 14.68
CA SER A 187 3.32 6.19 14.61
C SER A 187 2.97 7.28 13.59
N GLN A 188 2.56 6.88 12.38
CA GLN A 188 2.15 7.83 11.33
C GLN A 188 0.87 8.58 11.68
N LEU A 189 -0.09 7.96 12.35
CA LEU A 189 -1.32 8.65 12.71
C LEU A 189 -1.04 9.83 13.67
N PHE A 190 -0.08 9.69 14.59
CA PHE A 190 0.39 10.80 15.41
C PHE A 190 1.13 11.85 14.58
N GLU A 191 1.99 11.45 13.65
CA GLU A 191 2.66 12.38 12.72
C GLU A 191 1.62 13.17 11.87
N PHE A 192 0.54 12.54 11.43
CA PHE A 192 -0.53 13.21 10.66
C PHE A 192 -1.21 14.31 11.48
N ARG A 193 -1.38 14.07 12.79
CA ARG A 193 -1.91 15.07 13.71
C ARG A 193 -0.94 16.23 13.89
N GLU A 194 0.36 15.96 14.03
CA GLU A 194 1.39 16.99 14.19
C GLU A 194 1.54 17.84 12.92
N LYS A 195 1.49 17.21 11.73
CA LYS A 195 1.55 17.86 10.42
C LYS A 195 0.24 18.57 10.03
N GLY A 196 -0.80 18.52 10.85
CA GLY A 196 -2.09 19.17 10.57
C GLY A 196 -2.90 18.55 9.42
N LEU A 197 -2.57 17.31 9.01
CA LEU A 197 -3.26 16.58 7.93
C LEU A 197 -4.67 16.14 8.33
N LEU A 198 -4.96 16.16 9.64
CA LEU A 198 -6.25 15.80 10.20
C LEU A 198 -6.97 17.08 10.62
N HIS A 199 -8.08 17.40 9.96
CA HIS A 199 -8.91 18.57 10.25
C HIS A 199 -9.60 18.46 11.64
N GLY A 200 -8.83 18.63 12.71
CA GLY A 200 -9.31 18.70 14.09
C GLY A 200 -9.19 17.42 14.91
N LYS A 201 -9.34 17.58 16.24
CA LYS A 201 -9.20 16.52 17.24
C LYS A 201 -10.20 15.36 17.05
N PHE A 202 -11.39 15.66 16.54
CA PHE A 202 -12.43 14.65 16.31
C PHE A 202 -12.01 13.63 15.25
N ARG A 203 -11.51 14.09 14.09
CA ARG A 203 -11.05 13.21 13.00
C ARG A 203 -9.89 12.32 13.46
N PHE A 204 -8.95 12.87 14.22
CA PHE A 204 -7.86 12.09 14.83
C PHE A 204 -8.39 10.98 15.76
N ARG A 205 -9.28 11.32 16.69
CA ARG A 205 -9.86 10.34 17.63
C ARG A 205 -10.63 9.23 16.93
N LYS A 206 -11.43 9.59 15.91
CA LYS A 206 -12.18 8.63 15.10
C LYS A 206 -11.25 7.63 14.41
N MET A 207 -10.22 8.13 13.73
CA MET A 207 -9.27 7.27 13.02
C MET A 207 -8.41 6.45 13.98
N LEU A 208 -8.01 7.00 15.14
CA LEU A 208 -7.32 6.24 16.17
C LEU A 208 -8.18 5.09 16.69
N LEU A 209 -9.46 5.35 16.94
CA LEU A 209 -10.41 4.31 17.33
C LEU A 209 -10.53 3.23 16.24
N GLU A 210 -10.67 3.63 14.96
CA GLU A 210 -10.73 2.68 13.84
C GLU A 210 -9.47 1.81 13.74
N VAL A 211 -8.28 2.40 13.86
CA VAL A 211 -7.01 1.65 13.85
C VAL A 211 -6.97 0.67 15.03
N VAL A 212 -7.27 1.12 16.25
CA VAL A 212 -7.27 0.27 17.46
C VAL A 212 -8.26 -0.88 17.32
N LEU A 213 -9.51 -0.60 16.96
CA LEU A 213 -10.54 -1.62 16.80
C LEU A 213 -10.15 -2.62 15.71
N THR A 214 -9.59 -2.15 14.60
CA THR A 214 -9.11 -3.02 13.52
C THR A 214 -8.00 -3.94 14.00
N LYS A 215 -7.02 -3.44 14.77
CA LYS A 215 -5.95 -4.29 15.31
C LYS A 215 -6.50 -5.32 16.30
N ILE A 216 -7.40 -4.91 17.20
CA ILE A 216 -8.02 -5.82 18.17
C ILE A 216 -8.75 -6.94 17.42
N LEU A 217 -9.61 -6.61 16.46
CA LEU A 217 -10.35 -7.60 15.69
C LEU A 217 -9.40 -8.49 14.88
N TYR A 218 -8.42 -7.91 14.21
CA TYR A 218 -7.42 -8.64 13.43
C TYR A 218 -6.67 -9.67 14.28
N PHE A 219 -6.03 -9.23 15.37
CA PHE A 219 -5.28 -10.13 16.26
C PHE A 219 -6.18 -11.13 16.98
N ALA A 220 -7.42 -10.75 17.31
CA ALA A 220 -8.38 -11.66 17.91
C ALA A 220 -8.69 -12.86 16.99
N TYR A 221 -9.02 -12.61 15.71
CA TYR A 221 -9.35 -13.71 14.82
C TYR A 221 -8.09 -14.43 14.29
N ILE A 222 -7.01 -13.72 13.95
CA ILE A 222 -5.86 -14.34 13.26
C ILE A 222 -4.90 -15.03 14.24
N LEU A 223 -4.82 -14.61 15.51
CA LEU A 223 -3.93 -15.21 16.50
C LEU A 223 -4.69 -15.85 17.65
N VAL A 224 -5.53 -15.09 18.34
CA VAL A 224 -6.18 -15.56 19.58
C VAL A 224 -7.09 -16.75 19.31
N LEU A 225 -7.95 -16.67 18.30
CA LEU A 225 -8.87 -17.75 17.95
C LEU A 225 -8.13 -19.07 17.63
N PRO A 226 -7.16 -19.14 16.70
CA PRO A 226 -6.36 -20.34 16.48
C PRO A 226 -5.67 -20.88 17.75
N MET A 227 -5.11 -20.00 18.59
CA MET A 227 -4.44 -20.40 19.83
C MET A 227 -5.38 -21.02 20.87
N LEU A 228 -6.67 -20.66 20.84
CA LEU A 228 -7.67 -21.20 21.76
C LEU A 228 -8.23 -22.55 21.31
N ILE A 229 -8.37 -22.77 20.00
CA ILE A 229 -9.13 -23.92 19.48
C ILE A 229 -8.28 -25.00 18.82
N LEU A 230 -7.04 -24.68 18.38
CA LEU A 230 -6.19 -25.63 17.69
C LEU A 230 -5.20 -26.31 18.66
N PRO A 231 -4.85 -27.59 18.42
CA PRO A 231 -3.89 -28.33 19.24
C PRO A 231 -2.42 -27.95 18.97
N PHE A 232 -2.17 -26.85 18.26
CA PHE A 232 -0.81 -26.37 17.96
C PHE A 232 -0.27 -25.48 19.07
N SER A 233 1.05 -25.50 19.28
CA SER A 233 1.67 -24.62 20.26
C SER A 233 1.53 -23.15 19.83
N PRO A 234 1.38 -22.20 20.78
CA PRO A 234 1.33 -20.77 20.45
C PRO A 234 2.53 -20.30 19.63
N GLY A 235 3.72 -20.83 19.90
CA GLY A 235 4.94 -20.51 19.14
C GLY A 235 4.86 -20.91 17.66
N PHE A 236 4.22 -22.03 17.34
CA PHE A 236 4.03 -22.46 15.95
C PHE A 236 3.01 -21.60 15.19
N ILE A 237 1.94 -21.17 15.87
CA ILE A 237 0.96 -20.24 15.31
C ILE A 237 1.60 -18.88 15.05
N LEU A 238 2.40 -18.37 16.00
CA LEU A 238 3.17 -17.15 15.81
C LEU A 238 4.16 -17.26 14.64
N LEU A 239 4.89 -18.38 14.52
CA LEU A 239 5.78 -18.61 13.39
C LEU A 239 5.02 -18.58 12.05
N SER A 240 3.84 -19.20 11.99
CA SER A 240 2.98 -19.21 10.80
C SER A 240 2.48 -17.81 10.46
N PHE A 241 2.08 -17.03 11.47
CA PHE A 241 1.69 -15.63 11.33
C PHE A 241 2.83 -14.74 10.79
N PHE A 242 4.01 -14.86 11.38
CA PHE A 242 5.19 -14.11 10.92
C PHE A 242 5.55 -14.49 9.49
N SER A 243 5.48 -15.77 9.14
CA SER A 243 5.80 -16.26 7.80
C SER A 243 4.78 -15.81 6.76
N MET A 244 3.48 -15.84 7.09
CA MET A 244 2.41 -15.29 6.27
C MET A 244 2.66 -13.81 5.94
N HIS A 245 2.93 -12.99 6.95
CA HIS A 245 3.22 -11.58 6.73
C HIS A 245 4.55 -11.35 6.01
N PHE A 246 5.56 -12.19 6.26
CA PHE A 246 6.84 -12.13 5.55
C PHE A 246 6.63 -12.32 4.05
N VAL A 247 5.85 -13.33 3.63
CA VAL A 247 5.49 -13.55 2.23
C VAL A 247 4.73 -12.36 1.67
N GLY A 248 3.69 -11.89 2.37
CA GLY A 248 2.89 -10.74 1.91
C GLY A 248 3.70 -9.44 1.79
N GLY A 249 4.58 -9.16 2.76
CA GLY A 249 5.45 -7.99 2.75
C GLY A 249 6.49 -8.04 1.65
N LEU A 250 7.07 -9.23 1.40
CA LEU A 250 8.03 -9.42 0.33
C LEU A 250 7.39 -9.18 -1.03
N ILE A 251 6.23 -9.80 -1.29
CA ILE A 251 5.49 -9.63 -2.55
C ILE A 251 5.15 -8.15 -2.78
N LEU A 252 4.53 -7.50 -1.79
CA LEU A 252 4.14 -6.09 -1.93
C LEU A 252 5.36 -5.19 -2.20
N SER A 253 6.47 -5.41 -1.49
CA SER A 253 7.68 -4.61 -1.70
C SER A 253 8.28 -4.83 -3.09
N LEU A 254 8.27 -6.07 -3.60
CA LEU A 254 8.79 -6.37 -4.94
C LEU A 254 7.93 -5.78 -6.07
N VAL A 255 6.68 -5.41 -5.78
CA VAL A 255 5.80 -4.72 -6.73
C VAL A 255 5.91 -3.20 -6.59
N PHE A 256 5.91 -2.68 -5.36
CA PHE A 256 5.92 -1.23 -5.13
C PHE A 256 7.27 -0.57 -5.39
N GLN A 257 8.38 -1.25 -5.15
CA GLN A 257 9.71 -0.63 -5.33
C GLN A 257 10.00 -0.34 -6.80
N PRO A 258 9.81 -1.27 -7.76
CA PRO A 258 10.05 -0.97 -9.17
C PRO A 258 9.12 0.09 -9.77
N ALA A 259 7.97 0.38 -9.14
CA ALA A 259 7.06 1.42 -9.61
C ALA A 259 7.64 2.84 -9.50
N HIS A 260 8.57 3.07 -8.56
CA HIS A 260 9.07 4.42 -8.25
C HIS A 260 10.59 4.50 -8.00
N VAL A 261 11.25 3.36 -7.76
CA VAL A 261 12.65 3.27 -7.31
C VAL A 261 13.48 2.46 -8.30
N LEU A 262 13.54 2.93 -9.55
CA LEU A 262 14.43 2.44 -10.61
C LEU A 262 15.40 3.53 -11.08
N GLU A 263 16.45 3.12 -11.78
CA GLU A 263 17.50 4.01 -12.29
C GLU A 263 16.96 5.11 -13.23
N GLY A 264 15.85 4.85 -13.92
CA GLY A 264 15.21 5.80 -14.84
C GLY A 264 14.22 6.76 -14.19
N ASN A 265 13.89 6.61 -12.90
CA ASN A 265 12.96 7.52 -12.23
C ASN A 265 13.65 8.80 -11.77
N ASP A 266 12.95 9.92 -11.88
CA ASP A 266 13.41 11.19 -11.33
C ASP A 266 13.15 11.28 -9.82
N TYR A 267 13.96 12.10 -9.15
CA TYR A 267 13.82 12.48 -7.75
C TYR A 267 13.83 14.01 -7.62
N PRO A 268 12.78 14.69 -8.09
CA PRO A 268 12.77 16.14 -8.13
C PRO A 268 12.70 16.73 -6.72
N LEU A 269 13.32 17.88 -6.53
CA LEU A 269 13.31 18.64 -5.29
C LEU A 269 12.62 20.00 -5.51
N PRO A 270 11.95 20.53 -4.47
CA PRO A 270 11.43 21.90 -4.54
C PRO A 270 12.57 22.93 -4.52
N ASP A 271 12.27 24.13 -5.00
CA ASP A 271 13.11 25.32 -4.75
C ASP A 271 13.05 25.78 -3.28
N GLU A 272 13.80 26.84 -2.94
CA GLU A 272 13.91 27.37 -1.58
C GLU A 272 12.55 27.83 -0.99
N GLU A 273 11.58 28.17 -1.84
CA GLU A 273 10.22 28.55 -1.44
C GLU A 273 9.22 27.39 -1.46
N GLY A 274 9.68 26.15 -1.71
CA GLY A 274 8.83 24.96 -1.73
C GLY A 274 8.11 24.73 -3.07
N ARG A 275 8.51 25.37 -4.16
CA ARG A 275 7.84 25.21 -5.46
C ARG A 275 8.49 24.11 -6.27
N MET A 276 7.66 23.23 -6.82
CA MET A 276 8.07 22.24 -7.81
C MET A 276 8.03 22.86 -9.20
N GLU A 277 9.04 22.54 -10.02
CA GLU A 277 9.15 23.01 -11.41
C GLU A 277 7.93 22.62 -12.25
N ASN A 278 7.50 21.35 -12.14
CA ASN A 278 6.50 20.76 -13.02
C ASN A 278 5.08 20.79 -12.43
N HIS A 279 4.09 20.65 -13.30
CA HIS A 279 2.72 20.33 -12.88
C HIS A 279 2.68 18.92 -12.26
N TRP A 280 1.80 18.70 -11.29
CA TRP A 280 1.69 17.44 -10.56
C TRP A 280 1.60 16.20 -11.47
N ALA A 281 0.82 16.27 -12.55
CA ALA A 281 0.68 15.14 -13.48
C ALA A 281 1.98 14.79 -14.24
N ILE A 282 2.81 15.79 -14.56
CA ILE A 282 4.13 15.57 -15.19
C ILE A 282 5.07 15.00 -14.15
N HIS A 283 5.03 15.51 -12.92
CA HIS A 283 5.80 14.97 -11.80
C HIS A 283 5.52 13.48 -11.59
N GLN A 284 4.24 13.07 -11.55
CA GLN A 284 3.86 11.66 -11.41
C GLN A 284 4.52 10.80 -12.50
N LEU A 285 4.36 11.15 -13.78
CA LEU A 285 4.95 10.38 -14.89
C LEU A 285 6.48 10.34 -14.88
N ARG A 286 7.16 11.36 -14.36
CA ARG A 286 8.62 11.38 -14.24
C ARG A 286 9.13 10.55 -13.06
N THR A 287 8.26 10.29 -12.09
CA THR A 287 8.57 9.56 -10.85
C THR A 287 7.97 8.16 -10.81
N THR A 288 7.35 7.71 -11.91
CA THR A 288 6.78 6.38 -12.07
C THR A 288 7.49 5.60 -13.16
N ALA A 289 7.40 4.27 -13.11
CA ALA A 289 7.89 3.38 -14.13
C ALA A 289 6.99 2.16 -14.30
N ASP A 290 6.84 1.74 -15.55
CA ASP A 290 6.23 0.46 -15.88
C ASP A 290 7.25 -0.67 -15.73
N PHE A 291 6.77 -1.85 -15.33
CA PHE A 291 7.60 -3.05 -15.23
C PHE A 291 6.80 -4.29 -15.59
N GLY A 292 7.47 -5.30 -16.17
CA GLY A 292 6.85 -6.60 -16.46
C GLY A 292 5.54 -6.53 -17.28
N GLN A 293 5.40 -5.54 -18.17
CA GLN A 293 4.16 -5.23 -18.92
C GLN A 293 3.61 -6.43 -19.71
N ASP A 294 4.47 -7.30 -20.21
CA ASP A 294 4.07 -8.48 -21.00
C ASP A 294 3.61 -9.67 -20.14
N ASN A 295 3.80 -9.61 -18.82
CA ASN A 295 3.44 -10.69 -17.92
C ASN A 295 1.98 -10.58 -17.47
N LYS A 296 1.09 -11.22 -18.24
CA LYS A 296 -0.36 -11.24 -17.97
C LYS A 296 -0.72 -11.76 -16.58
N LEU A 297 0.01 -12.75 -16.06
CA LEU A 297 -0.26 -13.30 -14.73
C LEU A 297 0.08 -12.28 -13.64
N LEU A 298 1.24 -11.63 -13.74
CA LEU A 298 1.64 -10.55 -12.84
C LEU A 298 0.63 -9.41 -12.90
N SER A 299 0.32 -8.88 -14.08
CA SER A 299 -0.62 -7.78 -14.25
C SER A 299 -2.02 -8.10 -13.71
N TRP A 300 -2.47 -9.34 -13.89
CA TRP A 300 -3.72 -9.79 -13.28
C TRP A 300 -3.63 -9.78 -11.75
N TYR A 301 -2.56 -10.35 -11.18
CA TYR A 301 -2.37 -10.47 -9.74
C TYR A 301 -2.19 -9.12 -9.02
N VAL A 302 -1.46 -8.17 -9.61
CA VAL A 302 -1.19 -6.86 -9.00
C VAL A 302 -2.22 -5.79 -9.36
N GLY A 303 -3.29 -6.15 -10.08
CA GLY A 303 -4.33 -5.18 -10.43
C GLY A 303 -3.92 -4.13 -11.46
N GLY A 304 -2.86 -4.38 -12.23
CA GLY A 304 -2.33 -3.41 -13.19
C GLY A 304 -1.40 -2.35 -12.58
N LEU A 305 -1.03 -2.46 -11.29
CA LEU A 305 -0.03 -1.61 -10.65
C LEU A 305 1.35 -1.60 -11.31
N ASN A 306 1.58 -2.50 -12.26
CA ASN A 306 2.79 -2.55 -13.06
C ASN A 306 2.75 -1.63 -14.31
N PHE A 307 1.65 -0.85 -14.44
CA PHE A 307 1.45 0.25 -15.39
C PHE A 307 1.20 1.55 -14.59
N GLN A 308 2.22 2.39 -14.41
CA GLN A 308 2.22 3.56 -13.51
C GLN A 308 2.46 4.88 -14.24
#